data_AF-A0A2S6AZT4-F1
#
_entry.id   AF-A0A2S6AZT4-F1
#
_cell.length_a   1.000
_cell.length_b   1.000
_cell.length_c   1.000
_cell.angle_alpha   90.00
_cell.angle_beta   90.00
_cell.angle_gamma   90.00
#
_symmetry.space_group_name_H-M   'P 1'
#
loop_
_entity.id
_entity.type
_entity.pdbx_description
1 polymer ?
#
loop_
_entity_poly.entity_id
_entity_poly.type
_entity_poly.pdbx_seq_one_letter_code
_entity_poly.pdbx_strand_id
1 'polypeptide(L)'
;MLGYSVTNTLMGLGAYPASDRKFLGMPGMHGTIEANNAMQNCDVLLAVGARFDDRVIGNPKHFAQNERKIIHVDIDPSSIS
;
A
#
# COMPACT_ATOMS: atom_id res chain seq x y z
N MET A 1 -5.08 -16.62 11.33
CA MET A 1 -5.02 -15.33 10.58
C MET A 1 -3.67 -15.26 9.87
N LEU A 2 -3.61 -14.82 8.61
CA LEU A 2 -2.45 -14.99 7.71
C LEU A 2 -1.16 -14.26 8.13
N GLY A 3 -1.23 -13.29 9.05
CA GLY A 3 -0.04 -12.70 9.67
C GLY A 3 0.62 -11.56 8.92
N TYR A 4 0.04 -11.09 7.81
CA TYR A 4 0.62 -10.04 6.97
C TYR A 4 0.59 -8.65 7.60
N SER A 5 1.58 -7.84 7.24
CA SER A 5 1.67 -6.42 7.61
C SER A 5 0.60 -5.60 6.89
N VAL A 6 0.12 -4.54 7.53
CA VAL A 6 -0.95 -3.67 7.03
C VAL A 6 -0.49 -2.22 7.00
N THR A 7 -0.84 -1.53 5.93
CA THR A 7 -0.61 -0.10 5.76
C THR A 7 -1.88 0.55 5.24
N ASN A 8 -2.15 1.79 5.65
CA ASN A 8 -3.34 2.52 5.23
C ASN A 8 -2.92 3.79 4.49
N THR A 9 -3.54 4.09 3.36
CA THR A 9 -3.44 5.44 2.78
C THR A 9 -4.04 6.45 3.76
N LEU A 10 -3.82 7.74 3.52
CA LEU A 10 -4.45 8.80 4.32
C LEU A 10 -5.98 8.65 4.37
N MET A 11 -6.59 8.27 3.24
CA MET A 11 -8.04 8.04 3.14
C MET A 11 -8.50 6.73 3.80
N GLY A 12 -7.59 5.79 4.02
CA GLY A 12 -7.85 4.50 4.66
C GLY A 12 -7.64 4.49 6.17
N LEU A 13 -7.25 5.61 6.80
CA LEU A 13 -7.07 5.68 8.24
C LEU A 13 -8.36 5.26 8.97
N GLY A 14 -8.22 4.35 9.94
CA GLY A 14 -9.35 3.74 10.65
C GLY A 14 -9.82 2.38 10.09
N ALA A 15 -9.40 2.01 8.87
CA ALA A 15 -9.75 0.69 8.31
C ALA A 15 -9.04 -0.49 9.02
N TYR A 16 -7.90 -0.22 9.66
CA TYR A 16 -7.16 -1.18 10.48
C TYR A 16 -6.71 -0.53 11.80
N PRO A 17 -6.75 -1.23 12.95
CA PRO A 17 -6.41 -0.64 14.24
C PRO A 17 -4.95 -0.18 14.29
N ALA A 18 -4.74 1.12 14.57
CA ALA A 18 -3.40 1.69 14.63
C ALA A 18 -2.52 1.15 15.77
N SER A 19 -3.14 0.56 16.80
CA SER A 19 -2.46 -0.05 17.94
C SER A 19 -2.00 -1.50 17.69
N ASP A 20 -2.38 -2.12 16.57
CA ASP A 20 -1.95 -3.48 16.26
C ASP A 20 -0.49 -3.48 15.78
N ARG A 21 0.31 -4.42 16.28
CA ARG A 21 1.73 -4.63 15.92
C ARG A 21 1.99 -4.81 14.42
N LYS A 22 0.98 -5.17 13.63
CA LYS A 22 1.09 -5.35 12.17
C LYS A 22 0.84 -4.07 11.40
N PHE A 23 0.34 -3.02 12.05
CA PHE A 23 0.14 -1.74 11.39
C PHE A 23 1.48 -1.02 11.26
N LEU A 24 1.94 -0.86 10.01
CA LEU A 24 3.21 -0.19 9.72
C LEU A 24 3.08 1.32 9.61
N GLY A 25 1.87 1.87 9.69
CA GLY A 25 1.60 3.29 9.47
C GLY A 25 1.06 3.58 8.07
N MET A 26 1.23 4.83 7.62
CA MET A 26 0.84 5.23 6.26
C MET A 26 2.02 5.10 5.29
N PRO A 27 1.79 4.73 4.02
CA PRO A 27 2.79 4.87 2.95
C PRO A 27 2.71 6.25 2.31
N GLY A 28 3.71 6.60 1.50
CA GLY A 28 3.75 7.82 0.69
C GLY A 28 4.73 8.88 1.19
N MET A 29 4.56 10.10 0.67
CA MET A 29 5.47 11.24 0.85
C MET A 29 5.67 11.66 2.32
N HIS A 30 4.64 11.46 3.15
CA HIS A 30 4.67 11.69 4.60
C HIS A 30 4.39 10.40 5.39
N GLY A 31 4.61 9.25 4.74
CA GLY A 31 4.45 7.94 5.33
C GLY A 31 5.62 7.54 6.22
N THR A 32 5.46 6.42 6.91
CA THR A 32 6.54 5.78 7.66
C THR A 32 7.52 5.11 6.70
N ILE A 33 8.79 5.04 7.10
CA ILE A 33 9.83 4.38 6.32
C ILE A 33 9.52 2.88 6.21
N GLU A 34 8.98 2.30 7.27
CA GLU A 34 8.59 0.89 7.37
C GLU A 34 7.48 0.55 6.37
N ALA A 35 6.43 1.38 6.28
CA ALA A 35 5.35 1.17 5.31
C ALA A 35 5.87 1.29 3.86
N ASN A 36 6.69 2.30 3.58
CA ASN A 36 7.28 2.49 2.25
C ASN A 36 8.21 1.34 1.86
N ASN A 37 9.06 0.89 2.77
CA ASN A 37 9.97 -0.24 2.53
C ASN A 37 9.21 -1.55 2.36
N ALA A 38 8.19 -1.81 3.19
CA ALA A 38 7.36 -3.00 3.04
C ALA A 38 6.65 -3.00 1.68
N MET A 39 6.10 -1.86 1.26
CA MET A 39 5.44 -1.72 -0.04
C MET A 39 6.42 -1.87 -1.21
N GLN A 40 7.65 -1.35 -1.08
CA GLN A 40 8.67 -1.41 -2.14
C GLN A 40 9.28 -2.80 -2.31
N ASN A 41 9.38 -3.60 -1.24
CA ASN A 41 10.09 -4.88 -1.23
C ASN A 41 9.19 -6.11 -1.07
N CYS A 42 7.87 -5.95 -1.13
CA CYS A 42 6.94 -7.08 -1.11
C CYS A 42 6.97 -7.86 -2.43
N ASP A 43 6.72 -9.17 -2.34
CA ASP A 43 6.46 -10.06 -3.49
C ASP A 43 4.99 -10.04 -3.92
N VAL A 44 4.09 -9.73 -2.99
CA VAL A 44 2.66 -9.54 -3.21
C VAL A 44 2.16 -8.26 -2.54
N LEU A 45 1.50 -7.39 -3.31
CA LEU A 45 0.81 -6.21 -2.83
C LEU A 45 -0.70 -6.38 -3.00
N LEU A 46 -1.42 -6.50 -1.89
CA LEU A 46 -2.88 -6.55 -1.87
C LEU A 46 -3.45 -5.13 -1.66
N ALA A 47 -3.91 -4.52 -2.75
CA ALA A 47 -4.52 -3.19 -2.74
C ALA A 47 -6.05 -3.32 -2.75
N VAL A 48 -6.71 -2.92 -1.66
CA VAL A 48 -8.18 -2.98 -1.52
C VAL A 48 -8.73 -1.57 -1.37
N GLY A 49 -9.55 -1.14 -2.33
CA GLY A 49 -10.16 0.20 -2.32
C GLY A 49 -9.13 1.34 -2.32
N ALA A 50 -7.98 1.11 -2.95
CA ALA A 50 -6.88 2.06 -3.01
C ALA A 50 -6.54 2.40 -4.46
N ARG A 51 -6.15 3.64 -4.68
CA ARG A 51 -5.59 4.11 -5.96
C ARG A 51 -4.10 4.35 -5.78
N PHE A 52 -3.32 4.03 -6.82
CA PHE A 52 -1.88 4.25 -6.86
C PHE A 52 -1.55 5.71 -7.22
N ASP A 53 -1.97 6.61 -6.33
CA ASP A 53 -1.78 8.06 -6.43
C ASP A 53 -0.30 8.44 -6.31
N ASP A 54 0.11 9.53 -6.96
CA ASP A 54 1.49 10.02 -6.96
C ASP A 54 1.99 10.36 -5.54
N ARG A 55 1.11 10.72 -4.62
CA ARG A 55 1.48 10.97 -3.21
C ARG A 55 1.78 9.70 -2.43
N VAL A 56 1.35 8.55 -2.93
CA VAL A 56 1.59 7.23 -2.31
C VAL A 56 2.80 6.54 -2.94
N ILE A 57 2.85 6.46 -4.27
CA ILE A 57 3.91 5.72 -4.97
C ILE A 57 5.08 6.60 -5.45
N GLY A 58 4.92 7.92 -5.44
CA GLY A 58 5.92 8.85 -5.95
C GLY A 58 6.12 8.66 -7.44
N ASN A 59 7.29 8.13 -7.82
CA ASN A 59 7.65 7.86 -9.20
C ASN A 59 7.21 6.44 -9.61
N PRO A 60 6.25 6.27 -10.54
CA PRO A 60 5.78 4.95 -10.95
C PRO A 60 6.87 4.04 -11.52
N LYS A 61 7.87 4.61 -12.21
CA LYS A 61 8.99 3.82 -12.74
C LYS A 61 9.85 3.26 -11.60
N HIS A 62 10.09 4.05 -10.56
CA HIS A 62 10.82 3.60 -9.37
C HIS A 62 10.00 2.58 -8.57
N PHE A 63 8.70 2.84 -8.41
CA PHE A 63 7.79 1.94 -7.74
C PHE A 63 7.76 0.57 -8.42
N ALA A 64 7.73 0.53 -9.75
CA ALA A 64 7.72 -0.70 -10.54
C ALA A 64 9.10 -1.38 -10.73
N GLN A 65 10.18 -0.88 -10.11
CA GLN A 65 11.53 -1.45 -10.30
C GLN A 65 11.65 -2.88 -9.78
N ASN A 66 11.01 -3.19 -8.64
CA ASN A 66 11.02 -4.55 -8.11
C ASN A 66 9.78 -5.30 -8.60
N GLU A 67 9.98 -6.49 -9.14
CA GLU A 67 8.89 -7.37 -9.57
C GLU A 67 8.05 -7.80 -8.37
N ARG A 68 6.73 -7.61 -8.47
CA ARG A 68 5.78 -8.05 -7.46
C ARG A 68 4.42 -8.31 -8.09
N LYS A 69 3.64 -9.16 -7.45
CA LYS A 69 2.26 -9.41 -7.84
C LYS A 69 1.34 -8.42 -7.16
N ILE A 70 0.67 -7.58 -7.94
CA ILE A 70 -0.34 -6.66 -7.43
C ILE A 70 -1.70 -7.33 -7.57
N ILE A 71 -2.41 -7.48 -6.44
CA ILE A 71 -3.81 -7.89 -6.40
C ILE A 71 -4.61 -6.63 -6.10
N HIS A 72 -5.29 -6.09 -7.10
CA HIS A 72 -6.06 -4.86 -6.98
C HIS A 72 -7.55 -5.15 -6.97
N VAL A 73 -8.21 -4.83 -5.86
CA VAL A 73 -9.66 -4.90 -5.68
C VAL A 73 -10.20 -3.49 -5.62
N ASP A 74 -10.87 -3.07 -6.69
CA ASP A 74 -11.55 -1.78 -6.77
C ASP A 74 -12.95 -1.96 -7.37
N ILE A 75 -13.88 -1.09 -6.98
CA ILE A 75 -15.23 -1.06 -7.55
C ILE A 75 -15.25 -0.35 -8.91
N ASP A 76 -14.29 0.55 -9.13
CA ASP A 76 -14.17 1.35 -10.34
C ASP A 76 -13.19 0.69 -11.32
N PRO A 77 -13.67 0.15 -12.45
CA PRO A 77 -12.80 -0.53 -13.42
C PRO A 77 -11.78 0.42 -14.06
N SER A 78 -12.02 1.74 -14.06
CA SER A 78 -11.07 2.72 -14.60
C SER A 78 -9.83 2.91 -13.73
N SER A 79 -9.89 2.48 -12.46
CA SER A 79 -8.77 2.58 -11.51
C SER A 79 -7.81 1.38 -11.59
N ILE A 80 -8.15 0.32 -12.35
CA ILE A 80 -7.34 -0.89 -12.52
C ILE A 80 -6.50 -0.74 -13.80
N SER A 81 -5.17 -0.84 -13.70
CA SER A 81 -4.21 -0.69 -14.80
C SER A 81 -3.12 -1.75 -14.75
#